data_AF-A0A556TII5-F1
#
_entry.id   AF-A0A556TII5-F1
#
_cell.length_a   1.000
_cell.length_b   1.000
_cell.length_c   1.000
_cell.angle_alpha   90.00
_cell.angle_beta   90.00
_cell.angle_gamma   90.00
#
_symmetry.space_group_name_H-M   'P 1'
#
loop_
_entity.id
_entity.type
_entity.pdbx_description
1 polymer ?
#
loop_
_entity_poly.entity_id
_entity_poly.type
_entity_poly.pdbx_seq_one_letter_code
_entity_poly.pdbx_strand_id
1 'polypeptide(L)'
;MTTELHGAQRKNNKVSVKRCSCVAPTFKNFSTATGGPPKRPLSAYLRYVKEQQPIVVRQNPEIKAVDIVRMIAQQWRTLTPEQKQASRPFEEVSIAAREQYKIDVKTYQNQLTPAQSAAIAEERRQKAEKRRAIRKKRIYTQLAEDDKVRYKNEMKAWEEHMTELGREDLVRQKESRRKKAATKSGKKKTKVKVLKAKAPAKTTEGKKTATAETKKPTSSTKK
;
A
#
# COMPACT_ATOMS: atom_id res chain seq x y z
N MET A 1 -30.73 -59.59 -39.63
CA MET A 1 -29.54 -59.02 -40.31
C MET A 1 -29.95 -57.72 -40.96
N THR A 2 -29.54 -56.58 -40.41
CA THR A 2 -29.30 -55.29 -41.10
C THR A 2 -28.92 -54.26 -40.04
N THR A 3 -27.62 -53.97 -39.96
CA THR A 3 -27.05 -52.87 -39.19
C THR A 3 -27.05 -51.62 -40.07
N GLU A 4 -27.80 -50.58 -39.72
CA GLU A 4 -27.58 -49.23 -40.29
C GLU A 4 -26.95 -48.32 -39.24
N LEU A 5 -25.65 -48.14 -39.42
CA LEU A 5 -24.82 -47.11 -38.82
C LEU A 5 -25.14 -45.77 -39.48
N HIS A 6 -25.85 -44.88 -38.77
CA HIS A 6 -25.90 -43.47 -39.16
C HIS A 6 -24.84 -42.66 -38.42
N GLY A 7 -23.85 -42.21 -39.18
CA GLY A 7 -22.68 -41.46 -38.73
C GLY A 7 -23.03 -40.07 -38.20
N ALA A 8 -22.70 -39.83 -36.93
CA ALA A 8 -22.74 -38.51 -36.33
C ALA A 8 -21.48 -37.71 -36.70
N GLN A 9 -21.65 -36.75 -37.61
CA GLN A 9 -20.68 -35.69 -37.92
C GLN A 9 -20.36 -34.86 -36.66
N ARG A 10 -19.14 -35.01 -36.13
CA ARG A 10 -18.59 -34.14 -35.06
C ARG A 10 -18.30 -32.75 -35.62
N LYS A 11 -19.22 -31.80 -35.43
CA LYS A 11 -18.96 -30.37 -35.63
C LYS A 11 -18.06 -29.87 -34.50
N ASN A 12 -16.79 -29.59 -34.83
CA ASN A 12 -15.81 -28.97 -33.94
C ASN A 12 -16.24 -27.54 -33.57
N ASN A 13 -16.91 -27.39 -32.43
CA ASN A 13 -17.27 -26.10 -31.87
C ASN A 13 -16.11 -25.57 -31.01
N LYS A 14 -15.26 -24.72 -31.60
CA LYS A 14 -14.15 -24.06 -30.91
C LYS A 14 -14.69 -22.92 -30.06
N VAL A 15 -15.18 -23.22 -28.86
CA VAL A 15 -15.57 -22.22 -27.86
C VAL A 15 -14.30 -21.48 -27.43
N SER A 16 -14.16 -20.25 -27.90
CA SER A 16 -13.16 -19.30 -27.41
C SER A 16 -13.55 -18.89 -26.00
N VAL A 17 -13.04 -19.61 -24.99
CA VAL A 17 -13.15 -19.21 -23.59
C VAL A 17 -12.28 -17.96 -23.40
N LYS A 18 -12.91 -16.78 -23.51
CA LYS A 18 -12.30 -15.53 -23.07
C LYS A 18 -12.13 -15.62 -21.56
N ARG A 19 -10.90 -15.87 -21.12
CA ARG A 19 -10.50 -15.85 -19.71
C ARG A 19 -10.66 -14.42 -19.18
N CYS A 20 -11.79 -14.13 -18.53
CA CYS A 20 -11.99 -12.88 -17.82
C CYS A 20 -11.10 -12.88 -16.58
N SER A 21 -9.99 -12.15 -16.63
CA SER A 21 -9.14 -11.90 -15.46
C SER A 21 -9.63 -10.67 -14.71
N CYS A 22 -10.85 -10.72 -14.17
CA CYS A 22 -11.24 -9.79 -13.11
C CYS A 22 -10.89 -10.44 -11.76
N VAL A 23 -9.63 -10.31 -11.35
CA VAL A 23 -9.29 -10.50 -9.94
C VAL A 23 -9.94 -9.32 -9.22
N ALA A 24 -11.18 -9.53 -8.74
CA ALA A 24 -11.84 -8.56 -7.89
C ALA A 24 -10.90 -8.25 -6.72
N PRO A 25 -10.59 -6.98 -6.43
CA PRO A 25 -9.90 -6.65 -5.20
C PRO A 25 -10.77 -7.18 -4.08
N THR A 26 -10.25 -8.14 -3.32
CA THR A 26 -10.88 -8.58 -2.08
C THR A 26 -10.84 -7.39 -1.13
N PHE A 27 -11.88 -6.55 -1.18
CA PHE A 27 -12.17 -5.66 -0.08
C PHE A 27 -12.29 -6.58 1.13
N LYS A 28 -11.33 -6.47 2.04
CA LYS A 28 -11.40 -7.13 3.34
C LYS A 28 -12.58 -6.51 4.04
N ASN A 29 -13.74 -7.13 3.87
CA ASN A 29 -14.93 -6.79 4.62
C ASN A 29 -14.52 -6.86 6.09
N PHE A 30 -14.56 -5.71 6.76
CA PHE A 30 -14.46 -5.65 8.22
C PHE A 30 -15.78 -6.19 8.80
N SER A 31 -16.15 -7.43 8.46
CA SER A 31 -17.40 -8.06 8.85
C SER A 31 -17.52 -8.04 10.36
N THR A 32 -18.67 -7.61 10.86
CA THR A 32 -19.22 -7.88 12.20
C THR A 32 -19.54 -9.37 12.34
N ALA A 33 -18.58 -10.24 11.99
CA ALA A 33 -18.77 -11.68 12.06
C ALA A 33 -18.97 -12.07 13.53
N THR A 34 -20.12 -12.69 13.81
CA THR A 34 -20.57 -13.20 15.11
C THR A 34 -19.86 -14.48 15.56
N GLY A 35 -18.79 -14.90 14.86
CA GLY A 35 -18.05 -16.14 15.13
C GLY A 35 -16.60 -15.95 15.58
N GLY A 36 -16.19 -14.72 15.93
CA GLY A 36 -14.82 -14.44 16.38
C GLY A 36 -14.77 -13.86 17.80
N PRO A 37 -13.57 -13.65 18.35
CA PRO A 37 -13.40 -12.96 19.63
C PRO A 37 -14.17 -11.63 19.64
N PRO A 38 -14.81 -11.26 20.78
CA PRO A 38 -15.49 -9.98 20.90
C PRO A 38 -14.60 -8.83 20.43
N LYS A 39 -15.19 -7.87 19.71
CA LYS A 39 -14.46 -6.70 19.21
C LYS A 39 -14.46 -5.60 20.25
N ARG A 40 -13.35 -4.85 20.32
CA ARG A 40 -13.24 -3.69 21.21
C ARG A 40 -14.33 -2.65 20.87
N PRO A 41 -15.03 -2.09 21.88
CA PRO A 41 -16.07 -1.10 21.65
C PRO A 41 -15.48 0.23 21.17
N LEU A 42 -16.31 1.05 20.54
CA LEU A 42 -15.94 2.39 20.10
C LEU A 42 -15.75 3.31 21.30
N SER A 43 -14.64 4.07 21.27
CA SER A 43 -14.39 5.20 22.17
C SER A 43 -15.41 6.31 21.95
N ALA A 44 -15.61 7.19 22.94
CA ALA A 44 -16.51 8.34 22.89
C ALA A 44 -16.31 9.18 21.61
N TYR A 45 -15.07 9.54 21.29
CA TYR A 45 -14.75 10.26 20.06
C TYR A 45 -15.14 9.49 18.78
N LEU A 46 -14.88 8.18 18.72
CA LEU A 46 -15.23 7.39 17.53
C LEU A 46 -16.74 7.21 17.38
N ARG A 47 -17.49 7.21 18.49
CA ARG A 47 -18.96 7.26 18.47
C ARG A 47 -19.45 8.59 17.91
N TYR A 48 -18.89 9.70 18.40
CA TYR A 48 -19.17 11.03 17.87
C TYR A 48 -18.87 11.13 16.37
N VAL A 49 -17.70 10.67 15.92
CA VAL A 49 -17.36 10.65 14.49
C VAL A 49 -18.37 9.82 13.70
N LYS A 50 -18.79 8.65 14.21
CA LYS A 50 -19.76 7.78 13.54
C LYS A 50 -21.11 8.49 13.31
N GLU A 51 -21.53 9.34 14.24
CA GLU A 51 -22.78 10.09 14.15
C GLU A 51 -22.65 11.38 13.32
N GLN A 52 -21.55 12.10 13.45
CA GLN A 52 -21.34 13.38 12.77
C GLN A 52 -20.91 13.23 11.31
N GLN A 53 -20.13 12.20 10.99
CA GLN A 53 -19.64 11.98 9.63
C GLN A 53 -20.74 11.99 8.56
N PRO A 54 -21.87 11.26 8.68
CA PRO A 54 -22.91 11.31 7.66
C PRO A 54 -23.58 12.68 7.54
N ILE A 55 -23.66 13.44 8.64
CA ILE A 55 -24.23 14.81 8.63
C ILE A 55 -23.32 15.74 7.84
N VAL A 56 -22.02 15.73 8.16
CA VAL A 56 -21.04 16.61 7.49
C VAL A 56 -20.83 16.22 6.03
N VAL A 57 -20.91 14.93 5.69
CA VAL A 57 -20.89 14.43 4.30
C VAL A 57 -22.10 14.94 3.52
N ARG A 58 -23.30 14.92 4.10
CA ARG A 58 -24.50 15.46 3.43
C ARG A 58 -24.40 16.97 3.20
N GLN A 59 -23.79 17.69 4.13
CA GLN A 59 -23.58 19.13 4.02
C GLN A 59 -22.45 19.49 3.04
N ASN A 60 -21.46 18.61 2.87
CA ASN A 60 -20.28 18.83 2.05
C ASN A 60 -20.02 17.64 1.12
N PRO A 61 -20.88 17.39 0.13
CA PRO A 61 -20.75 16.22 -0.75
C PRO A 61 -19.51 16.28 -1.67
N GLU A 62 -18.95 17.47 -1.90
CA GLU A 62 -17.78 17.68 -2.76
C GLU A 62 -16.45 17.43 -2.03
N ILE A 63 -16.45 17.45 -0.69
CA ILE A 63 -15.24 17.27 0.12
C ILE A 63 -14.93 15.78 0.30
N LYS A 64 -13.65 15.42 0.18
CA LYS A 64 -13.19 14.05 0.40
C LYS A 64 -13.47 13.61 1.86
N ALA A 65 -13.91 12.37 2.04
CA ALA A 65 -14.22 11.82 3.36
C ALA A 65 -13.08 11.94 4.39
N VAL A 66 -11.81 11.85 3.94
CA VAL A 66 -10.63 12.04 4.80
C VAL A 66 -10.57 13.44 5.39
N ASP A 67 -10.91 14.45 4.59
CA ASP A 67 -10.90 15.86 5.00
C ASP A 67 -12.08 16.16 5.93
N ILE A 68 -13.23 15.53 5.69
CA ILE A 68 -14.39 15.60 6.58
C ILE A 68 -14.06 15.05 7.97
N VAL A 69 -13.46 13.86 8.06
CA VAL A 69 -13.06 13.28 9.36
C VAL A 69 -12.02 14.16 10.05
N ARG A 70 -11.10 14.76 9.30
CA ARG A 70 -10.12 15.71 9.83
C ARG A 70 -10.78 16.98 10.40
N MET A 71 -11.82 17.49 9.74
CA MET A 71 -12.60 18.62 10.23
C MET A 71 -13.37 18.27 11.51
N ILE A 72 -14.02 17.11 11.57
CA ILE A 72 -14.70 16.61 12.78
C ILE A 72 -13.71 16.42 13.94
N ALA A 73 -12.50 15.94 13.65
CA ALA A 73 -11.44 15.82 14.66
C ALA A 73 -11.03 17.18 15.24
N GLN A 74 -10.97 18.22 14.41
CA GLN A 74 -10.68 19.58 14.85
C GLN A 74 -11.84 20.12 15.68
N GLN A 75 -13.08 19.97 15.20
CA GLN A 75 -14.29 20.37 15.92
C GLN A 75 -14.31 19.78 17.33
N TRP A 76 -14.06 18.47 17.47
CA TRP A 76 -13.99 17.79 18.77
C TRP A 76 -12.94 18.36 19.73
N ARG A 77 -11.80 18.84 19.21
CA ARG A 77 -10.72 19.44 20.02
C ARG A 77 -11.05 20.87 20.46
N THR A 78 -11.84 21.60 19.67
CA THR A 78 -12.20 22.99 19.91
C THR A 78 -13.54 23.15 20.64
N LEU A 79 -14.24 22.06 21.00
CA LEU A 79 -15.48 22.12 21.77
C LEU A 79 -15.25 22.81 23.12
N THR A 80 -16.14 23.72 23.50
CA THR A 80 -16.15 24.38 24.82
C THR A 80 -16.37 23.36 25.94
N PRO A 81 -16.01 23.65 27.21
CA PRO A 81 -16.28 22.73 28.32
C PRO A 81 -17.75 22.31 28.45
N GLU A 82 -18.70 23.17 28.04
CA GLU A 82 -20.13 22.84 27.98
C GLU A 82 -20.49 21.90 26.82
N GLN A 83 -19.91 22.09 25.64
CA GLN A 83 -20.09 21.15 24.52
C GLN A 83 -19.36 19.82 24.77
N LYS A 84 -18.27 19.85 25.54
CA LYS A 84 -17.62 18.68 26.09
C LYS A 84 -18.50 18.00 27.15
N GLN A 85 -19.33 18.74 27.89
CA GLN A 85 -20.39 18.16 28.70
C GLN A 85 -21.46 17.47 27.84
N ALA A 86 -21.82 18.02 26.68
CA ALA A 86 -22.67 17.34 25.69
C ALA A 86 -22.00 16.08 25.09
N SER A 87 -20.69 15.91 25.28
CA SER A 87 -19.96 14.69 24.90
C SER A 87 -19.95 13.60 25.98
N ARG A 88 -20.36 13.94 27.21
CA ARG A 88 -20.53 13.04 28.35
C ARG A 88 -21.40 11.81 28.05
N PRO A 89 -22.56 11.91 27.36
CA PRO A 89 -23.32 10.71 26.98
C PRO A 89 -22.50 9.75 26.10
N PHE A 90 -21.64 10.25 25.21
CA PHE A 90 -20.76 9.37 24.42
C PHE A 90 -19.70 8.69 25.27
N GLU A 91 -19.20 9.37 26.31
CA GLU A 91 -18.25 8.79 27.28
C GLU A 91 -18.94 7.73 28.15
N GLU A 92 -20.11 8.01 28.70
CA GLU A 92 -20.89 7.06 29.50
C GLU A 92 -21.24 5.80 28.69
N VAL A 93 -21.70 5.97 27.45
CA VAL A 93 -21.99 4.86 26.54
C VAL A 93 -20.70 4.11 26.15
N SER A 94 -19.56 4.80 26.03
CA SER A 94 -18.25 4.18 25.79
C SER A 94 -17.76 3.38 27.00
N ILE A 95 -17.95 3.90 28.22
CA ILE A 95 -17.62 3.23 29.49
C ILE A 95 -18.48 1.97 29.65
N ALA A 96 -19.81 2.10 29.55
CA ALA A 96 -20.75 0.99 29.65
C ALA A 96 -20.44 -0.09 28.60
N ALA A 97 -20.15 0.29 27.35
CA ALA A 97 -19.76 -0.67 26.33
C ALA A 97 -18.41 -1.35 26.61
N ARG A 98 -17.48 -0.67 27.28
CA ARG A 98 -16.20 -1.25 27.72
C ARG A 98 -16.39 -2.25 28.85
N GLU A 99 -17.31 -1.99 29.77
CA GLU A 99 -17.71 -2.93 30.81
C GLU A 99 -18.36 -4.17 30.22
N GLN A 100 -19.32 -3.97 29.31
CA GLN A 100 -19.95 -5.08 28.61
C GLN A 100 -18.93 -5.91 27.82
N TYR A 101 -18.01 -5.26 27.11
CA TYR A 101 -16.92 -5.94 26.43
C TYR A 101 -16.05 -6.81 27.35
N LYS A 102 -15.80 -6.37 28.60
CA LYS A 102 -15.06 -7.20 29.57
C LYS A 102 -15.85 -8.46 29.93
N ILE A 103 -17.16 -8.33 30.09
CA ILE A 103 -18.05 -9.46 30.36
C ILE A 103 -18.05 -10.40 29.15
N ASP A 104 -18.29 -9.88 27.96
CA ASP A 104 -18.34 -10.66 26.72
C ASP A 104 -17.03 -11.41 26.45
N VAL A 105 -15.87 -10.80 26.74
CA VAL A 105 -14.56 -11.46 26.61
C VAL A 105 -14.42 -12.62 27.59
N LYS A 106 -14.87 -12.46 28.84
CA LYS A 106 -14.85 -13.55 29.83
C LYS A 106 -15.77 -14.68 29.39
N THR A 107 -16.98 -14.35 28.97
CA THR A 107 -17.95 -15.32 28.45
C THR A 107 -17.38 -16.07 27.25
N TYR A 108 -16.77 -15.37 26.31
CA TYR A 108 -16.10 -15.97 25.15
C TYR A 108 -14.96 -16.91 25.57
N GLN A 109 -14.10 -16.50 26.50
CA GLN A 109 -13.02 -17.34 27.00
C GLN A 109 -13.53 -18.63 27.65
N ASN A 110 -14.62 -18.54 28.41
CA ASN A 110 -15.25 -19.70 29.05
C ASN A 110 -15.94 -20.64 28.05
N GLN A 111 -16.41 -20.12 26.91
CA GLN A 111 -17.00 -20.90 25.83
C GLN A 111 -15.96 -21.67 24.99
N LEU A 112 -14.68 -21.30 25.07
CA LEU A 112 -13.64 -21.93 24.27
C LEU A 112 -13.21 -23.28 24.84
N THR A 113 -13.13 -24.28 23.97
CA THR A 113 -12.50 -25.55 24.33
C THR A 113 -10.98 -25.36 24.50
N PRO A 114 -10.31 -26.14 25.38
CA PRO A 114 -8.86 -26.07 25.54
C PRO A 114 -8.08 -26.31 24.23
N ALA A 115 -8.61 -27.15 23.34
CA ALA A 115 -8.03 -27.37 22.02
C ALA A 115 -8.11 -26.12 21.12
N GLN A 116 -9.26 -25.43 21.11
CA GLN A 116 -9.42 -24.19 20.34
C GLN A 116 -8.55 -23.06 20.89
N SER A 117 -8.45 -22.91 22.22
CA SER A 117 -7.61 -21.88 22.84
C SER A 117 -6.12 -22.13 22.57
N ALA A 118 -5.67 -23.39 22.62
CA ALA A 118 -4.31 -23.78 22.23
C ALA A 118 -4.04 -23.51 20.74
N ALA A 119 -4.97 -23.83 19.85
CA ALA A 119 -4.85 -23.54 18.42
C ALA A 119 -4.72 -22.03 18.15
N ILE A 120 -5.52 -21.19 18.82
CA ILE A 120 -5.43 -19.73 18.74
C ILE A 120 -4.07 -19.23 19.28
N ALA A 121 -3.57 -19.81 20.37
CA ALA A 121 -2.28 -19.45 20.95
C ALA A 121 -1.11 -19.80 20.00
N GLU A 122 -1.16 -20.97 19.37
CA GLU A 122 -0.15 -21.41 18.41
C GLU A 122 -0.18 -20.56 17.12
N GLU A 123 -1.36 -20.23 16.60
CA GLU A 123 -1.49 -19.29 15.46
C GLU A 123 -0.86 -17.93 15.79
N ARG A 124 -1.10 -17.40 17.01
CA ARG A 124 -0.49 -16.14 17.48
C ARG A 124 1.04 -16.26 17.58
N ARG A 125 1.56 -17.40 18.04
CA ARG A 125 3.00 -17.69 18.12
C ARG A 125 3.64 -17.71 16.73
N GLN A 126 3.06 -18.45 15.79
CA GLN A 126 3.54 -18.54 14.40
C GLN A 126 3.54 -17.16 13.71
N LYS A 127 2.48 -16.36 13.91
CA LYS A 127 2.45 -14.97 13.40
C LYS A 127 3.55 -14.11 14.01
N ALA A 128 3.80 -14.24 15.32
CA ALA A 128 4.87 -13.51 15.99
C ALA A 128 6.26 -13.91 15.46
N GLU A 129 6.49 -15.21 15.26
CA GLU A 129 7.72 -15.74 14.68
C GLU A 129 7.92 -15.27 13.24
N LYS A 130 6.90 -15.33 12.39
CA LYS A 130 6.94 -14.78 11.04
C LYS A 130 7.31 -13.30 11.04
N ARG A 131 6.75 -12.50 11.94
CA ARG A 131 7.11 -11.08 12.08
C ARG A 131 8.57 -10.90 12.53
N ARG A 132 9.07 -11.74 13.44
CA ARG A 132 10.48 -11.76 13.85
C ARG A 132 11.41 -12.13 12.69
N ALA A 133 11.07 -13.18 11.93
CA ALA A 133 11.82 -13.61 10.76
C ALA A 133 11.86 -12.53 9.67
N ILE A 134 10.74 -11.86 9.39
CA ILE A 134 10.69 -10.72 8.46
C ILE A 134 11.61 -9.58 8.94
N ARG A 135 11.57 -9.24 10.24
CA ARG A 135 12.45 -8.21 10.82
C ARG A 135 13.92 -8.60 10.67
N LYS A 136 14.28 -9.86 10.94
CA LYS A 136 15.63 -10.39 10.77
C LYS A 136 16.08 -10.33 9.30
N LYS A 137 15.23 -10.77 8.36
CA LYS A 137 15.49 -10.71 6.91
C LYS A 137 15.73 -9.29 6.41
N ARG A 138 14.98 -8.30 6.92
CA ARG A 138 15.16 -6.89 6.56
C ARG A 138 16.58 -6.40 6.84
N ILE A 139 17.17 -6.82 7.96
CA ILE A 139 18.55 -6.44 8.33
C ILE A 139 19.55 -7.01 7.31
N TYR A 140 19.45 -8.30 6.98
CA TYR A 140 20.34 -8.90 5.97
C TYR A 140 20.15 -8.33 4.58
N THR A 141 18.92 -7.95 4.22
CA THR A 141 18.63 -7.30 2.94
C THR A 141 19.34 -5.96 2.87
N GLN A 142 19.33 -5.18 3.96
CA GLN A 142 20.04 -3.91 4.02
C GLN A 142 21.55 -4.12 3.87
N LEU A 143 22.13 -5.05 4.65
CA LEU A 143 23.56 -5.38 4.56
C LEU A 143 23.98 -5.79 3.15
N ALA A 144 23.16 -6.57 2.44
CA ALA A 144 23.43 -7.00 1.07
C ALA A 144 23.38 -5.83 0.07
N GLU A 145 22.44 -4.90 0.22
CA GLU A 145 22.40 -3.70 -0.64
C GLU A 145 23.57 -2.76 -0.34
N ASP A 146 23.94 -2.58 0.93
CA ASP A 146 25.10 -1.79 1.32
C ASP A 146 26.40 -2.40 0.75
N ASP A 147 26.57 -3.73 0.84
CA ASP A 147 27.71 -4.45 0.28
C ASP A 147 27.76 -4.36 -1.26
N LYS A 148 26.60 -4.42 -1.92
CA LYS A 148 26.50 -4.22 -3.36
C LYS A 148 26.89 -2.81 -3.79
N VAL A 149 26.57 -1.79 -2.98
CA VAL A 149 27.02 -0.41 -3.22
C VAL A 149 28.54 -0.31 -3.03
N ARG A 150 29.07 -0.88 -1.95
CA ARG A 150 30.51 -0.96 -1.67
C ARG A 150 31.26 -1.59 -2.85
N TYR A 151 30.86 -2.80 -3.27
CA TYR A 151 31.46 -3.51 -4.40
C TYR A 151 31.41 -2.68 -5.69
N LYS A 152 30.29 -2.03 -6.01
CA LYS A 152 30.20 -1.18 -7.21
C LYS A 152 31.18 -0.02 -7.17
N ASN A 153 31.32 0.62 -6.01
CA ASN A 153 32.23 1.75 -5.85
C ASN A 153 33.69 1.29 -5.96
N GLU A 154 34.05 0.19 -5.28
CA GLU A 154 35.38 -0.41 -5.35
C GLU A 154 35.73 -0.85 -6.77
N MET A 155 34.83 -1.56 -7.46
CA MET A 155 35.04 -1.98 -8.84
C MET A 155 35.22 -0.79 -9.76
N LYS A 156 34.43 0.28 -9.59
CA LYS A 156 34.57 1.48 -10.41
C LYS A 156 35.93 2.14 -10.19
N ALA A 157 36.33 2.33 -8.94
CA ALA A 157 37.64 2.92 -8.61
C ALA A 157 38.80 2.04 -9.12
N TRP A 158 38.67 0.71 -9.01
CA TRP A 158 39.67 -0.23 -9.52
C TRP A 158 39.75 -0.22 -11.05
N GLU A 159 38.61 -0.20 -11.75
CA GLU A 159 38.56 -0.12 -13.22
C GLU A 159 39.14 1.22 -13.71
N GLU A 160 38.82 2.34 -13.04
CA GLU A 160 39.42 3.65 -13.33
C GLU A 160 40.94 3.64 -13.15
N HIS A 161 41.43 3.05 -12.06
CA HIS A 161 42.87 2.91 -11.81
C HIS A 161 43.58 2.01 -12.82
N MET A 162 42.99 0.87 -13.20
CA MET A 162 43.55 0.00 -14.24
C MET A 162 43.59 0.69 -15.60
N THR A 163 42.58 1.50 -15.92
CA THR A 163 42.54 2.33 -17.13
C THR A 163 43.66 3.37 -17.12
N GLU A 164 43.89 4.04 -15.99
CA GLU A 164 44.98 5.01 -15.82
C GLU A 164 46.37 4.38 -15.99
N LEU A 165 46.54 3.13 -15.53
CA LEU A 165 47.76 2.34 -15.75
C LEU A 165 47.88 1.77 -17.17
N GLY A 166 46.93 2.05 -18.07
CA GLY A 166 46.91 1.53 -19.44
C GLY A 166 46.59 0.03 -19.56
N ARG A 167 46.12 -0.60 -18.47
CA ARG A 167 45.72 -2.01 -18.41
C ARG A 167 44.22 -2.19 -18.60
N GLU A 168 43.73 -1.65 -19.72
CA GLU A 168 42.31 -1.68 -20.08
C GLU A 168 41.80 -3.12 -20.36
N ASP A 169 42.70 -4.08 -20.60
CA ASP A 169 42.40 -5.50 -20.77
C ASP A 169 41.74 -6.14 -19.54
N LEU A 170 42.04 -5.63 -18.35
CA LEU A 170 41.50 -6.11 -17.08
C LEU A 170 40.15 -5.48 -16.71
N VAL A 171 39.73 -4.43 -17.42
CA VAL A 171 38.48 -3.73 -17.15
C VAL A 171 37.30 -4.54 -17.67
N ARG A 172 36.25 -4.66 -16.86
CA ARG A 172 35.09 -5.49 -17.19
C ARG A 172 34.43 -4.95 -18.46
N GLN A 173 34.42 -5.76 -19.52
CA GLN A 173 33.74 -5.41 -20.75
C GLN A 173 32.24 -5.26 -20.46
N LYS A 174 31.69 -4.05 -20.65
CA LYS A 174 30.27 -3.79 -20.42
C LYS A 174 29.49 -4.61 -21.45
N GLU A 175 29.01 -5.78 -21.07
CA GLU A 175 28.11 -6.59 -21.90
C GLU A 175 26.92 -5.72 -22.28
N SER A 176 26.95 -5.19 -23.49
CA SER A 176 25.75 -4.62 -24.07
C SER A 176 24.77 -5.77 -24.16
N ARG A 177 23.75 -5.77 -23.30
CA ARG A 177 22.54 -6.53 -23.55
C ARG A 177 21.98 -6.01 -24.86
N ARG A 178 22.46 -6.56 -25.98
CA ARG A 178 21.85 -6.41 -27.30
C ARG A 178 20.44 -6.97 -27.16
N LYS A 179 19.49 -6.09 -26.85
CA LYS A 179 18.08 -6.36 -27.07
C LYS A 179 17.97 -6.63 -28.57
N LYS A 180 17.85 -7.90 -28.96
CA LYS A 180 17.48 -8.25 -30.34
C LYS A 180 16.12 -7.62 -30.57
N ALA A 181 16.09 -6.51 -31.32
CA ALA A 181 14.86 -5.92 -31.80
C ALA A 181 14.20 -6.94 -32.73
N ALA A 182 13.03 -7.44 -32.34
CA ALA A 182 12.19 -8.22 -33.24
C ALA A 182 11.74 -7.30 -34.37
N THR A 183 12.31 -7.48 -35.56
CA THR A 183 11.88 -6.85 -36.80
C THR A 183 10.47 -7.35 -37.14
N LYS A 184 9.43 -6.56 -36.84
CA LYS A 184 8.11 -6.77 -37.45
C LYS A 184 8.12 -6.18 -38.85
N SER A 185 8.09 -7.09 -39.82
CA SER A 185 7.85 -6.88 -41.25
C SER A 185 6.59 -6.03 -41.49
N GLY A 186 6.64 -5.21 -42.52
CA GLY A 186 5.72 -4.09 -42.74
C GLY A 186 4.32 -4.45 -43.24
N LYS A 187 3.42 -3.46 -43.13
CA LYS A 187 2.26 -3.35 -44.01
C LYS A 187 1.82 -1.89 -44.21
N LYS A 188 2.03 -1.46 -45.47
CA LYS A 188 1.36 -0.46 -46.30
C LYS A 188 1.22 1.01 -45.84
N LYS A 189 1.81 1.86 -46.69
CA LYS A 189 1.61 3.31 -46.83
C LYS A 189 0.18 3.61 -47.28
N THR A 190 -0.43 4.66 -46.74
CA THR A 190 -1.40 5.51 -47.44
C THR A 190 -1.12 6.98 -47.10
N LYS A 191 -1.16 7.81 -48.13
CA LYS A 191 -0.62 9.16 -48.22
C LYS A 191 -1.73 10.19 -47.96
N VAL A 192 -1.45 11.11 -47.01
CA VAL A 192 -1.74 12.56 -46.95
C VAL A 192 -3.21 13.07 -46.92
N LYS A 193 -3.51 13.87 -45.89
CA LYS A 193 -3.87 15.30 -46.07
C LYS A 193 -3.47 16.14 -44.85
N VAL A 194 -2.67 17.15 -45.14
CA VAL A 194 -2.19 18.22 -44.26
C VAL A 194 -3.30 19.24 -44.08
N LEU A 195 -3.56 19.67 -42.84
CA LEU A 195 -3.94 21.05 -42.56
C LEU A 195 -3.13 21.55 -41.37
N LYS A 196 -2.44 22.64 -41.65
CA LYS A 196 -1.52 23.42 -40.81
C LYS A 196 -2.36 24.36 -39.95
N ALA A 197 -2.14 24.35 -38.65
CA ALA A 197 -2.41 25.52 -37.80
C ALA A 197 -1.18 25.76 -36.91
N LYS A 198 -0.66 26.97 -37.02
CA LYS A 198 0.52 27.53 -36.34
C LYS A 198 -0.01 28.55 -35.34
N ALA A 199 0.36 28.47 -34.06
CA ALA A 199 1.16 29.44 -33.30
C ALA A 199 0.81 29.31 -31.80
N PRO A 200 1.50 29.99 -30.87
CA PRO A 200 2.95 30.07 -30.67
C PRO A 200 3.36 29.64 -29.24
N ALA A 201 4.66 29.41 -29.08
CA ALA A 201 5.33 29.22 -27.82
C ALA A 201 5.17 30.45 -26.90
N LYS A 202 5.02 30.21 -25.58
CA LYS A 202 5.33 31.18 -24.55
C LYS A 202 6.45 30.62 -23.68
N THR A 203 7.62 31.21 -23.89
CA THR A 203 8.77 31.21 -23.01
C THR A 203 8.43 31.92 -21.70
N THR A 204 8.80 31.34 -20.56
CA THR A 204 9.18 32.12 -19.37
C THR A 204 10.38 31.44 -18.72
N GLU A 205 11.50 32.13 -18.83
CA GLU A 205 12.75 31.88 -18.13
C GLU A 205 12.58 32.03 -16.61
N GLY A 206 13.39 31.27 -15.88
CA GLY A 206 14.18 31.72 -14.73
C GLY A 206 13.49 32.46 -13.59
N LYS A 207 13.33 31.78 -12.44
CA LYS A 207 13.65 32.42 -11.16
C LYS A 207 14.63 31.57 -10.36
N LYS A 208 15.72 32.23 -10.04
CA LYS A 208 16.94 31.74 -9.40
C LYS A 208 16.67 31.23 -7.98
N THR A 209 17.47 30.21 -7.66
CA THR A 209 17.99 29.83 -6.36
C THR A 209 18.24 31.03 -5.43
N ALA A 210 17.73 30.94 -4.21
CA ALA A 210 18.28 31.63 -3.05
C ALA A 210 18.46 30.58 -1.94
N THR A 211 19.71 30.17 -1.78
CA THR A 211 20.28 29.54 -0.60
C THR A 211 20.06 30.45 0.61
N ALA A 212 19.36 29.96 1.62
CA ALA A 212 19.37 30.54 2.96
C ALA A 212 20.12 29.57 3.88
N GLU A 213 21.42 29.77 3.99
CA GLU A 213 22.24 29.25 5.07
C GLU A 213 21.71 29.83 6.38
N THR A 214 21.08 29.01 7.22
CA THR A 214 20.89 29.34 8.63
C THR A 214 21.92 28.56 9.43
N LYS A 215 23.02 29.25 9.75
CA LYS A 215 24.04 28.79 10.69
C LYS A 215 23.37 28.52 12.03
N LYS A 216 23.36 27.26 12.46
CA LYS A 216 23.03 26.89 13.84
C LYS A 216 24.34 26.93 14.64
N PRO A 217 24.50 27.81 15.65
CA PRO A 217 25.71 27.82 16.46
C PRO A 217 25.78 26.54 17.31
N THR A 218 26.91 25.86 17.20
CA THR A 218 27.41 24.88 18.15
C THR A 218 27.68 25.57 19.47
N SER A 219 26.87 25.33 20.49
CA SER A 219 27.21 25.64 21.88
C SER A 219 27.94 24.45 22.49
N SER A 220 29.21 24.69 22.77
CA SER A 220 30.12 23.89 23.60
C SER A 220 29.59 23.65 25.02
N THR A 221 29.85 22.44 25.50
CA THR A 221 30.45 22.09 26.81
C THR A 221 30.26 23.06 27.98
N LYS A 222 29.59 22.59 29.03
CA LYS A 222 29.90 22.98 30.42
C LYS A 222 29.44 21.89 31.41
N LYS A 223 30.44 21.35 32.13
CA LYS A 223 30.42 20.54 33.36
C LYS A 223 29.54 19.29 33.43
#